data_AF-A0A1J8Q3H9-F1
#
_entry.id   AF-A0A1J8Q3H9-F1
#
_cell.length_a   1.000
_cell.length_b   1.000
_cell.length_c   1.000
_cell.angle_alpha   90.00
_cell.angle_beta   90.00
_cell.angle_gamma   90.00
#
_symmetry.space_group_name_H-M   'P 1'
#
loop_
_entity.id
_entity.type
_entity.pdbx_description
1 polymer ?
#
loop_
_entity_poly.entity_id
_entity_poly.type
_entity_poly.pdbx_seq_one_letter_code
_entity_poly.pdbx_strand_id
1 'polypeptide(L)'
;MPPQTKLRPLRQVELPIRQATPELKIRSDQDVEVWKSTRGYADYLLFLHRLSESVVGYTLPPANLPKQSQEIDRILALLQILSDWVDEIPPLQTPQRFGNLAFRSWGTRLEEASPSDMRDCVSHSDDYILVF
;
A
#
# COMPACT_ATOMS: atom_id res chain seq x y z
N MET A 1 -19.79 25.07 10.01
CA MET A 1 -18.79 23.99 10.01
C MET A 1 -19.48 22.70 9.58
N PRO A 2 -18.92 21.91 8.66
CA PRO A 2 -19.48 20.58 8.39
C PRO A 2 -19.43 19.74 9.68
N PRO A 3 -20.43 18.89 9.92
CA PRO A 3 -20.46 18.07 11.12
C PRO A 3 -19.23 17.14 11.10
N GLN A 4 -18.37 17.29 12.11
CA GLN A 4 -17.28 16.34 12.33
C GLN A 4 -17.91 15.04 12.82
N THR A 5 -18.22 14.14 11.89
CA THR A 5 -18.57 12.76 12.22
C THR A 5 -17.38 12.18 12.96
N LYS A 6 -17.50 11.98 14.28
CA LYS A 6 -16.42 11.41 15.10
C LYS A 6 -16.14 10.00 14.59
N LEU A 7 -15.09 9.86 13.77
CA LEU A 7 -14.63 8.56 13.29
C LEU A 7 -14.16 7.74 14.48
N ARG A 8 -14.49 6.43 14.46
CA ARG A 8 -14.00 5.49 15.46
C ARG A 8 -12.46 5.53 15.54
N PRO A 9 -11.86 5.33 16.73
CA PRO A 9 -10.41 5.27 16.87
C PRO A 9 -9.79 4.18 15.99
N LEU A 10 -8.56 4.43 15.53
CA LEU A 10 -7.75 3.38 14.89
C LEU A 10 -7.48 2.29 15.92
N ARG A 11 -7.50 1.05 15.44
CA ARG A 11 -7.21 -0.11 16.27
C ARG A 11 -5.70 -0.26 16.43
N GLN A 12 -5.25 -0.49 17.66
CA GLN A 12 -3.89 -0.97 17.91
C GLN A 12 -3.89 -2.50 17.75
N VAL A 13 -2.95 -3.00 16.96
CA VAL A 13 -2.79 -4.43 16.67
C VAL A 13 -1.38 -4.81 17.05
N GLU A 14 -1.25 -5.78 17.96
CA GLU A 14 0.03 -6.43 18.18
C GLU A 14 0.36 -7.24 16.94
N LEU A 15 1.53 -6.97 16.34
CA LEU A 15 1.98 -7.77 15.22
C LEU A 15 2.37 -9.14 15.75
N PRO A 16 1.69 -10.22 15.33
CA PRO A 16 2.09 -11.55 15.77
C PRO A 16 3.51 -11.84 15.25
N ILE A 17 4.32 -12.47 16.10
CA ILE A 17 5.69 -12.93 15.80
C ILE A 17 5.74 -13.73 14.48
N ARG A 18 4.62 -14.36 14.10
CA ARG A 18 4.41 -14.98 12.79
C ARG A 18 3.14 -14.43 12.15
N GLN A 19 3.30 -13.70 11.06
CA GLN A 19 2.21 -13.30 10.19
C GLN A 19 1.92 -14.44 9.21
N ALA A 20 0.65 -14.85 9.12
CA ALA A 20 0.22 -15.81 8.10
C ALA A 20 0.23 -15.11 6.73
N THR A 21 0.65 -15.83 5.69
CA THR A 21 0.59 -15.33 4.31
C THR A 21 -0.87 -15.10 3.91
N PRO A 22 -1.22 -13.95 3.29
CA PRO A 22 -2.56 -13.73 2.77
C PRO A 22 -2.96 -14.79 1.74
N GLU A 23 -4.23 -15.22 1.77
CA GLU A 23 -4.77 -16.24 0.88
C GLU A 23 -6.00 -15.72 0.13
N LEU A 24 -6.26 -16.28 -1.05
CA LEU A 24 -7.50 -15.99 -1.79
C LEU A 24 -8.71 -16.50 -1.00
N LYS A 25 -9.52 -15.56 -0.48
CA LYS A 25 -10.77 -15.84 0.24
C LYS A 25 -12.05 -15.45 -0.52
N ILE A 26 -11.96 -14.59 -1.54
CA ILE A 26 -13.12 -14.15 -2.33
C ILE A 26 -13.08 -14.84 -3.70
N ARG A 27 -14.04 -15.71 -3.99
CA ARG A 27 -14.18 -16.44 -5.26
C ARG A 27 -15.53 -16.23 -5.94
N SER A 28 -16.51 -15.73 -5.20
CA SER A 28 -17.89 -15.51 -5.64
C SER A 28 -18.48 -14.25 -5.00
N ASP A 29 -19.61 -13.79 -5.53
CA ASP A 29 -20.33 -12.64 -4.97
C ASP A 29 -20.77 -12.87 -3.52
N GLN A 30 -21.12 -14.11 -3.17
CA GLN A 30 -21.47 -14.46 -1.79
C GLN A 30 -20.28 -14.27 -0.83
N ASP A 31 -19.05 -14.53 -1.28
CA ASP A 31 -17.85 -14.30 -0.46
C ASP A 31 -17.62 -12.80 -0.23
N VAL A 32 -18.01 -11.95 -1.19
CA VAL A 32 -17.96 -10.49 -1.03
C VAL A 32 -18.92 -10.04 0.07
N GLU A 33 -20.14 -10.60 0.12
CA GLU A 33 -21.10 -10.29 1.19
C GLU A 33 -20.59 -10.74 2.56
N VAL A 34 -19.95 -11.91 2.65
CA VAL A 34 -19.28 -12.34 3.87
C VAL A 34 -18.14 -11.39 4.23
N TRP A 35 -17.31 -11.00 3.26
CA TRP A 35 -16.19 -10.09 3.47
C TRP A 35 -16.61 -8.74 4.05
N LYS A 36 -17.73 -8.17 3.59
CA LYS A 36 -18.30 -6.91 4.13
C LYS A 36 -18.64 -6.99 5.63
N SER A 37 -18.89 -8.18 6.15
CA SER A 37 -19.12 -8.39 7.59
C SER A 37 -17.83 -8.54 8.41
N THR A 38 -16.68 -8.66 7.75
CA THR A 38 -15.40 -8.89 8.43
C THR A 38 -14.84 -7.61 9.06
N ARG A 39 -13.97 -7.80 10.06
CA ARG A 39 -13.22 -6.70 10.66
C ARG A 39 -12.28 -6.03 9.66
N GLY A 40 -11.66 -6.79 8.76
CA GLY A 40 -10.74 -6.25 7.75
C GLY A 40 -11.44 -5.27 6.80
N TYR A 41 -12.70 -5.54 6.44
CA TYR A 41 -13.51 -4.59 5.68
C TYR A 41 -13.76 -3.28 6.44
N ALA A 42 -14.15 -3.38 7.72
CA ALA A 42 -14.41 -2.21 8.55
C ALA A 42 -13.16 -1.35 8.80
N ASP A 43 -12.00 -2.00 9.00
CA ASP A 43 -10.71 -1.32 9.18
C ASP A 43 -10.29 -0.62 7.87
N TYR A 44 -10.37 -1.32 6.73
CA TYR A 44 -10.09 -0.76 5.40
C TYR A 44 -10.96 0.47 5.05
N LEU A 45 -12.27 0.41 5.30
CA LEU A 45 -13.15 1.55 5.06
C LEU A 45 -12.81 2.74 5.96
N LEU A 46 -12.43 2.50 7.21
CA LEU A 46 -12.02 3.55 8.13
C LEU A 46 -10.73 4.22 7.64
N PHE A 47 -9.76 3.44 7.17
CA PHE A 47 -8.54 3.96 6.57
C PHE A 47 -8.84 4.83 5.35
N LEU A 48 -9.66 4.33 4.41
CA LEU A 48 -10.04 5.06 3.21
C LEU A 48 -10.74 6.39 3.53
N HIS A 49 -11.66 6.38 4.51
CA HIS A 49 -12.36 7.59 4.95
C HIS A 49 -11.37 8.61 5.54
N ARG A 50 -10.48 8.19 6.43
CA ARG A 50 -9.47 9.09 7.03
C ARG A 50 -8.53 9.69 5.99
N LEU A 51 -8.08 8.89 5.02
CA LEU A 51 -7.22 9.36 3.94
C LEU A 51 -7.96 10.37 3.06
N SER A 52 -9.20 10.08 2.69
CA SER A 52 -10.03 10.97 1.87
C SER A 52 -10.25 12.32 2.54
N GLU A 53 -10.58 12.32 3.84
CA GLU A 53 -10.75 13.57 4.61
C GLU A 53 -9.44 14.35 4.76
N SER A 54 -8.29 13.66 4.88
CA SER A 54 -6.99 14.32 5.06
C SER A 54 -6.54 15.16 3.87
N VAL A 55 -7.10 14.90 2.68
CA VAL A 55 -6.77 15.63 1.44
C VAL A 55 -7.85 16.63 1.02
N VAL A 56 -8.95 16.76 1.76
CA VAL A 56 -9.99 17.76 1.48
C VAL A 56 -9.40 19.18 1.60
N GLY A 57 -9.59 19.98 0.57
CA GLY A 57 -9.10 21.36 0.51
C GLY A 57 -7.64 21.51 0.06
N TYR A 58 -6.96 20.41 -0.27
CA TYR A 58 -5.62 20.43 -0.88
C TYR A 58 -5.72 20.30 -2.40
N THR A 59 -4.82 20.99 -3.11
CA THR A 59 -4.67 20.89 -4.57
C THR A 59 -3.25 20.47 -4.92
N LEU A 60 -3.09 19.71 -6.00
CA LEU A 60 -1.78 19.31 -6.52
C LEU A 60 -1.42 20.13 -7.78
N PRO A 61 -0.17 20.58 -7.93
CA PRO A 61 0.92 20.50 -6.95
C PRO A 61 0.68 21.45 -5.77
N PRO A 62 1.11 21.10 -4.55
CA PRO A 62 0.96 21.99 -3.41
C PRO A 62 1.87 23.21 -3.57
N ALA A 63 1.41 24.38 -3.13
CA ALA A 63 2.20 25.62 -3.19
C ALA A 63 3.49 25.53 -2.36
N ASN A 64 3.48 24.75 -1.28
CA ASN A 64 4.64 24.40 -0.46
C ASN A 64 4.58 22.91 -0.13
N LEU A 65 5.73 22.23 -0.13
CA LEU A 65 5.82 20.85 0.32
C LEU A 65 5.52 20.78 1.83
N PRO A 66 4.54 19.99 2.27
CA PRO A 66 4.30 19.80 3.68
C PRO A 66 5.49 19.08 4.32
N LYS A 67 5.64 19.23 5.64
CA LYS A 67 6.63 18.46 6.41
C LYS A 67 6.26 16.98 6.31
N GLN A 68 7.08 16.20 5.62
CA GLN A 68 6.92 14.75 5.50
C GLN A 68 7.56 14.03 6.69
N SER A 69 7.00 12.87 7.03
CA SER A 69 7.58 11.98 8.04
C SER A 69 8.62 11.06 7.41
N GLN A 70 9.49 10.48 8.23
CA GLN A 70 10.54 9.58 7.75
C GLN A 70 9.95 8.32 7.10
N GLU A 71 8.77 7.87 7.54
CA GLU A 71 8.07 6.72 6.95
C GLU A 71 7.63 7.02 5.52
N ILE A 72 7.13 8.24 5.27
CA ILE A 72 6.78 8.69 3.92
C ILE A 72 8.03 8.73 3.04
N ASP A 73 9.15 9.26 3.55
CA ASP A 73 10.41 9.27 2.82
C ASP A 73 10.86 7.87 2.39
N ARG A 74 10.74 6.89 3.28
CA ARG A 74 11.12 5.51 2.96
C ARG A 74 10.17 4.84 1.97
N ILE A 75 8.87 5.11 2.05
CA ILE A 75 7.89 4.65 1.05
C ILE A 75 8.21 5.27 -0.32
N LEU A 76 8.50 6.57 -0.37
CA LEU A 76 8.89 7.26 -1.60
C LEU A 76 10.20 6.69 -2.17
N ALA A 77 11.20 6.41 -1.33
CA ALA A 77 12.44 5.79 -1.75
C ALA A 77 12.22 4.38 -2.33
N LEU A 78 11.35 3.58 -1.71
CA LEU A 78 10.97 2.26 -2.25
C LEU A 78 10.28 2.41 -3.62
N LEU A 79 9.33 3.33 -3.75
CA LEU A 79 8.65 3.60 -5.02
C LEU A 79 9.65 4.08 -6.10
N GLN A 80 10.66 4.86 -5.73
CA GLN A 80 11.72 5.27 -6.64
C GLN A 80 12.53 4.07 -7.14
N ILE A 81 12.94 3.15 -6.25
CA ILE A 81 13.65 1.92 -6.65
C ILE A 81 12.82 1.12 -7.66
N LEU A 82 11.51 0.95 -7.39
CA LEU A 82 10.62 0.23 -8.30
C LEU A 82 10.46 0.95 -9.66
N SER A 83 10.50 2.28 -9.65
CA SER A 83 10.47 3.11 -10.86
C SER A 83 11.77 2.99 -11.66
N ASP A 84 12.94 3.01 -11.01
CA ASP A 84 14.25 2.92 -11.67
C ASP A 84 14.41 1.58 -12.40
N TRP A 85 13.83 0.50 -11.87
CA TRP A 85 13.80 -0.80 -12.56
C TRP A 85 13.07 -0.78 -13.90
N VAL A 86 12.15 0.18 -14.13
CA VAL A 86 11.48 0.33 -15.42
C VAL A 86 12.47 0.77 -16.50
N ASP A 87 13.41 1.66 -16.15
CA ASP A 87 14.46 2.11 -17.06
C ASP A 87 15.51 1.01 -17.29
N GLU A 88 15.82 0.21 -16.26
CA GLU A 88 16.73 -0.93 -16.36
C GLU A 88 16.15 -2.12 -17.14
N ILE A 89 14.83 -2.23 -17.23
CA ILE A 89 14.11 -3.34 -17.90
C ILE A 89 13.25 -2.76 -19.03
N PRO A 90 13.88 -2.35 -20.16
CA PRO A 90 13.16 -1.70 -21.23
C PRO A 90 12.16 -2.65 -21.91
N PRO A 91 11.08 -2.11 -22.50
CA PRO A 91 10.12 -2.91 -23.26
C PRO A 91 10.79 -3.71 -24.39
N LEU A 92 10.43 -4.99 -24.51
CA LEU A 92 10.88 -5.82 -25.63
C LEU A 92 10.33 -5.28 -26.95
N GLN A 93 11.21 -5.15 -27.94
CA GLN A 93 10.89 -4.67 -29.29
C GLN A 93 10.31 -5.79 -30.15
N THR A 94 9.21 -6.40 -29.71
CA THR A 94 8.50 -7.46 -30.44
C THR A 94 7.04 -7.10 -30.68
N PRO A 95 6.43 -7.56 -31.79
CA PRO A 95 5.03 -7.27 -32.08
C PRO A 95 4.13 -8.04 -31.09
N GLN A 96 3.74 -7.36 -30.02
CA GLN A 96 2.82 -7.89 -29.01
C GLN A 96 1.52 -7.09 -29.03
N ARG A 97 0.37 -7.79 -29.09
CA ARG A 97 -0.97 -7.16 -29.01
C ARG A 97 -1.43 -6.89 -27.58
N PHE A 98 -0.88 -7.61 -26.61
CA PHE A 98 -1.18 -7.49 -25.18
C PHE A 98 0.10 -7.18 -24.42
N GLY A 99 -0.01 -6.89 -23.12
CA GLY A 99 1.07 -6.36 -22.27
C GLY A 99 2.46 -6.93 -22.54
N ASN A 100 3.47 -6.05 -22.51
CA ASN A 100 4.84 -6.38 -22.89
C ASN A 100 5.46 -7.40 -21.90
N LEU A 101 6.07 -8.47 -22.42
CA LEU A 101 6.77 -9.48 -21.61
C LEU A 101 7.86 -8.93 -20.68
N ALA A 102 8.41 -7.73 -20.94
CA ALA A 102 9.31 -7.04 -20.01
C ALA A 102 8.70 -6.87 -18.60
N PHE A 103 7.36 -6.77 -18.50
CA PHE A 103 6.66 -6.73 -17.22
C PHE A 103 6.88 -7.99 -16.38
N ARG A 104 7.04 -9.16 -17.01
CA ARG A 104 7.38 -10.41 -16.29
C ARG A 104 8.78 -10.36 -15.73
N SER A 105 9.74 -9.85 -16.50
CA SER A 105 11.12 -9.66 -16.03
C SER A 105 11.18 -8.70 -14.84
N TRP A 106 10.42 -7.60 -14.90
CA TRP A 106 10.26 -6.69 -13.77
C TRP A 106 9.61 -7.38 -12.56
N GLY A 107 8.56 -8.17 -12.77
CA GLY A 107 7.87 -8.93 -11.71
C GLY A 107 8.74 -10.01 -11.07
N THR A 108 9.52 -10.77 -11.83
CA THR A 108 10.47 -11.76 -11.30
C THR A 108 11.53 -11.07 -10.42
N ARG A 109 12.05 -9.92 -10.85
CA ARG A 109 12.98 -9.15 -10.02
C ARG A 109 12.34 -8.69 -8.70
N LEU A 110 11.08 -8.28 -8.74
CA LEU A 110 10.32 -7.92 -7.54
C LEU A 110 10.12 -9.12 -6.58
N GLU A 111 9.84 -10.30 -7.12
CA GLU A 111 9.67 -11.53 -6.33
C GLU A 111 10.99 -12.03 -5.72
N GLU A 112 12.11 -11.85 -6.43
CA GLU A 112 13.45 -12.21 -5.97
C GLU A 112 14.08 -11.18 -5.02
N ALA A 113 13.65 -9.92 -5.08
CA ALA A 113 14.09 -8.88 -4.17
C ALA A 113 13.70 -9.25 -2.73
N SER A 114 14.70 -9.25 -1.84
CA SER A 114 14.53 -9.79 -0.50
C SER A 114 13.52 -8.97 0.33
N PRO A 115 12.68 -9.61 1.15
CA PRO A 115 11.89 -8.92 2.16
C PRO A 115 12.75 -8.09 3.13
N SER A 116 14.05 -8.39 3.32
CA SER A 116 14.94 -7.54 4.13
C SER A 116 15.09 -6.14 3.55
N ASP A 117 15.26 -6.05 2.23
CA ASP A 117 15.52 -4.79 1.53
C ASP A 117 14.27 -3.89 1.56
N MET A 118 13.08 -4.51 1.56
CA MET A 118 11.80 -3.82 1.74
C MET A 118 11.42 -3.57 3.22
N ARG A 119 11.82 -4.45 4.15
CA ARG A 119 11.54 -4.31 5.59
C ARG A 119 12.29 -3.13 6.21
N ASP A 120 13.51 -2.86 5.75
CA ASP A 120 14.30 -1.72 6.22
C ASP A 120 13.65 -0.39 5.78
N CYS A 121 12.89 -0.38 4.69
CA CYS A 121 12.09 0.76 4.27
C CYS A 121 10.82 0.96 5.12
N VAL A 122 10.28 -0.07 5.78
CA VAL A 122 8.92 0.01 6.39
C VAL A 122 8.93 -0.15 7.91
N SER A 123 10.03 -0.59 8.53
CA SER A 123 10.09 -0.82 9.98
C SER A 123 10.58 0.39 10.79
N HIS A 124 9.80 0.79 11.80
CA HIS A 124 10.29 1.53 12.97
C HIS A 124 10.54 0.53 14.10
N SER A 125 11.51 0.80 14.98
CA SER A 125 11.93 -0.08 16.08
C SER A 125 10.97 -0.12 17.28
N ASP A 126 9.68 0.13 17.08
CA ASP A 126 8.70 0.10 18.16
C ASP A 126 7.70 -1.02 17.88
N ASP A 127 7.44 -1.85 18.90
CA ASP A 127 6.65 -3.10 18.87
C ASP A 127 5.17 -2.97 18.44
N TYR A 128 4.79 -1.83 17.84
CA TYR A 128 3.43 -1.52 17.43
C TYR A 128 3.42 -0.81 16.07
N ILE A 129 2.78 -1.43 15.07
CA ILE A 129 2.38 -0.75 13.84
C ILE A 129 0.88 -0.45 13.94
N LEU A 130 0.49 0.79 13.64
CA LEU A 130 -0.91 1.12 13.37
C LEU A 130 -1.28 0.41 12.06
N VAL A 131 -1.97 -0.72 12.16
CA VAL A 131 -2.43 -1.46 10.99
C VAL A 131 -3.70 -0.80 10.45
N PHE A 132 -3.69 -0.47 9.16
CA PHE A 132 -4.81 0.02 8.37
C PHE A 132 -5.89 -1.04 8.13
#